data_AF-A0A958FC00-F1
#
_entry.id   AF-A0A958FC00-F1
#
_cell.length_a   1.000
_cell.length_b   1.000
_cell.length_c   1.000
_cell.angle_alpha   90.00
_cell.angle_beta   90.00
_cell.angle_gamma   90.00
#
_symmetry.space_group_name_H-M   'P 1'
#
loop_
_entity.id
_entity.type
_entity.pdbx_description
1 polymer ?
#
loop_
_entity_poly.entity_id
_entity_poly.type
_entity_poly.pdbx_seq_one_letter_code
_entity_poly.pdbx_strand_id
1 'polypeptide(L)' 'MSMMKEFKDFAVKGNVMDMAIGIIIGAAFGKIVSSFVNDILMPPLGLLLGNVDFSDLAVTLKEAAG' A
#
# COMPACT_ATOMS: atom_id res chain seq x y z
N MET A 1 21.29 -26.36 25.29
CA MET A 1 21.38 -25.30 24.25
C MET A 1 20.20 -24.36 24.49
N SER A 2 20.42 -23.05 24.54
CA SER A 2 19.37 -22.08 24.89
C SER A 2 18.55 -21.73 23.65
N MET A 3 17.22 -21.72 23.76
CA MET A 3 16.26 -21.32 22.70
C MET A 3 16.64 -20.00 22.02
N MET A 4 17.24 -19.07 22.74
CA MET A 4 17.67 -17.77 22.18
C MET A 4 18.76 -17.93 21.11
N LYS A 5 19.63 -18.93 21.25
CA LYS A 5 20.69 -19.23 20.28
C LYS A 5 20.11 -19.88 19.03
N GLU A 6 19.19 -20.82 19.21
CA GLU A 6 18.48 -21.51 18.13
C GLU A 6 17.57 -20.55 17.35
N PHE A 7 16.90 -19.60 18.02
CA PHE A 7 16.13 -18.55 17.37
C PHE A 7 17.01 -17.61 16.56
N LYS A 8 18.18 -17.20 17.10
CA LYS A 8 19.14 -16.39 16.34
C LYS A 8 19.62 -17.12 15.09
N ASP A 9 19.97 -18.40 15.22
CA ASP A 9 20.41 -19.21 14.08
C ASP A 9 19.28 -19.44 13.06
N PHE A 10 18.03 -19.49 13.51
CA PHE A 10 16.84 -19.54 12.64
C PHE A 10 16.57 -18.21 11.93
N ALA A 11 16.61 -17.09 12.65
CA ALA A 11 16.30 -15.76 12.13
C ALA A 11 17.35 -15.26 11.13
N VAL A 12 18.61 -15.69 11.26
CA VAL A 12 19.71 -15.34 10.35
C VAL A 12 19.70 -16.20 9.08
N LYS A 13 18.81 -17.21 8.97
CA LYS A 13 18.66 -17.95 7.72
C LYS A 13 18.18 -17.01 6.61
N GLY A 14 18.94 -16.95 5.51
CA GLY A 14 18.65 -16.08 4.36
C GLY A 14 17.20 -16.18 3.88
N ASN A 15 16.67 -17.39 3.67
CA ASN A 15 15.28 -17.59 3.21
C ASN A 15 14.22 -16.94 4.13
N VAL A 16 14.41 -16.96 5.45
CA VAL A 16 13.46 -16.35 6.40
C VAL A 16 13.63 -14.83 6.44
N MET A 17 14.87 -14.36 6.43
CA MET A 17 15.20 -12.93 6.44
C MET A 17 14.71 -12.23 5.16
N ASP A 18 14.96 -12.81 4.00
CA ASP A 18 14.57 -12.24 2.70
C ASP A 18 13.04 -12.18 2.56
N MET A 19 12.34 -13.22 3.02
CA MET A 19 10.89 -13.23 3.08
C MET A 19 10.34 -12.14 4.01
N ALA A 20 10.93 -11.97 5.19
CA ALA A 20 10.51 -10.93 6.14
C ALA A 20 10.72 -9.52 5.57
N ILE A 21 11.87 -9.27 4.92
CA ILE A 21 12.17 -8.01 4.24
C ILE A 21 11.14 -7.76 3.12
N GLY A 22 10.82 -8.77 2.31
CA GLY A 22 9.83 -8.67 1.24
C GLY A 22 8.44 -8.28 1.74
N ILE A 23 7.99 -8.86 2.85
CA ILE A 23 6.69 -8.53 3.47
C ILE A 23 6.69 -7.11 4.02
N ILE A 24 7.75 -6.70 4.72
CA ILE A 24 7.86 -5.35 5.29
C ILE A 24 7.84 -4.30 4.19
N ILE A 25 8.62 -4.50 3.13
CA ILE A 25 8.65 -3.61 1.98
C ILE A 25 7.28 -3.61 1.29
N GLY A 26 6.68 -4.77 1.02
CA GLY A 26 5.36 -4.86 0.40
C GLY A 26 4.26 -4.11 1.18
N ALA A 27 4.26 -4.26 2.51
CA ALA A 27 3.29 -3.60 3.38
C ALA A 27 3.52 -2.08 3.48
N ALA A 28 4.77 -1.63 3.51
CA ALA A 28 5.10 -0.20 3.62
C ALA A 28 4.99 0.54 2.28
N PHE A 29 5.40 -0.10 1.18
CA PHE A 29 5.51 0.52 -0.14
C PHE A 29 4.15 0.94 -0.70
N GLY A 30 3.08 0.22 -0.39
CA GLY A 30 1.72 0.62 -0.75
C GLY A 30 1.35 2.02 -0.25
N LYS A 31 1.66 2.33 1.01
CA LYS A 31 1.41 3.67 1.59
C LYS A 31 2.24 4.76 0.93
N ILE A 32 3.48 4.44 0.56
CA ILE A 32 4.36 5.36 -0.15
C ILE A 32 3.77 5.69 -1.52
N VAL A 33 3.34 4.69 -2.28
CA VAL A 33 2.71 4.87 -3.59
C VAL A 33 1.40 5.65 -3.44
N SER A 34 0.54 5.31 -2.48
CA SER A 34 -0.71 6.03 -2.25
C SER A 34 -0.48 7.51 -1.90
N SER A 35 0.48 7.81 -1.03
CA SER A 35 0.79 9.21 -0.66
C SER A 35 1.38 9.96 -1.86
N PHE A 36 2.26 9.33 -2.64
CA PHE A 36 2.80 9.92 -3.86
C PHE A 36 1.70 10.24 -4.89
N VAL A 37 0.77 9.31 -5.11
CA VAL A 37 -0.36 9.55 -6.01
C VAL A 37 -1.23 10.68 -5.50
N ASN A 38 -1.58 10.65 -4.22
CA ASN A 38 -2.51 11.61 -3.62
C ASN A 38 -1.92 13.02 -3.52
N ASP A 39 -0.66 13.13 -3.12
CA ASP A 39 -0.07 14.42 -2.76
C ASP A 39 0.65 15.08 -3.94
N ILE A 40 1.11 14.30 -4.93
CA ILE A 40 1.89 14.81 -6.07
C ILE A 40 1.15 14.67 -7.39
N LEU A 41 0.45 13.55 -7.65
CA LEU A 41 -0.23 13.33 -8.93
C LEU A 41 -1.66 13.90 -8.96
N MET A 42 -2.43 13.77 -7.87
CA MET A 42 -3.81 14.27 -7.85
C MET A 42 -3.94 15.79 -7.97
N PRO A 43 -3.06 16.66 -7.41
CA PRO A 43 -3.25 18.11 -7.56
C PRO A 43 -3.15 18.58 -9.02
N PRO A 44 -2.12 18.21 -9.81
CA PRO A 44 -2.07 18.55 -11.24
C PRO A 44 -3.21 17.92 -12.06
N LEU A 45 -3.57 16.66 -11.78
CA LEU A 45 -4.67 15.99 -12.48
C LEU A 45 -6.03 16.59 -12.14
N GLY A 46 -6.27 16.94 -10.88
CA GLY A 46 -7.51 17.60 -10.42
C GLY A 46 -7.64 19.03 -10.94
N LEU A 47 -6.52 19.73 -11.16
CA LEU A 47 -6.50 21.03 -11.83
C LEU A 47 -6.79 20.92 -13.33
N LEU A 48 -6.28 19.88 -14.01
CA LEU A 48 -6.54 19.64 -15.43
C LEU A 48 -7.95 19.12 -15.72
N LEU A 49 -8.53 18.33 -14.82
CA LEU A 49 -9.88 17.76 -14.94
C LEU A 49 -10.96 18.64 -14.29
N GLY A 50 -10.57 19.73 -13.60
CA GLY A 50 -11.46 20.83 -13.23
C GLY A 50 -12.44 20.55 -12.09
N ASN A 51 -11.94 20.38 -10.86
CA ASN A 51 -12.76 20.25 -9.63
C ASN A 51 -13.70 19.04 -9.62
N VAL A 52 -13.30 17.91 -10.21
CA VAL A 52 -14.06 16.67 -10.02
C VAL A 52 -13.45 15.92 -8.84
N ASP A 53 -14.13 15.97 -7.70
CA ASP A 53 -13.80 15.16 -6.54
C ASP A 53 -14.01 13.68 -6.94
N PHE A 54 -12.92 12.92 -7.14
CA PHE A 54 -12.99 11.51 -7.51
C PHE A 54 -13.61 10.63 -6.42
N SER A 55 -13.77 11.17 -5.21
CA SER A 55 -14.57 10.59 -4.15
C SER A 55 -16.08 10.66 -4.44
N ASP A 56 -16.53 11.67 -5.19
CA ASP A 56 -17.93 11.93 -5.54
C ASP A 56 -18.30 11.50 -6.97
N LEU A 57 -17.33 11.03 -7.77
CA LEU A 57 -17.54 10.39 -9.08
C LEU A 57 -18.12 8.97 -8.96
N ALA A 58 -19.14 8.79 -8.13
CA ALA A 58 -19.98 7.62 -8.17
C ALA A 58 -21.04 7.82 -9.25
N VAL A 59 -20.76 7.39 -10.47
CA VAL A 59 -21.79 7.29 -11.52
C VAL A 59 -22.71 6.12 -11.17
N THR A 60 -23.95 6.42 -10.77
CA THR A 60 -24.98 5.41 -10.53
C THR A 60 -25.32 4.72 -11.84
N LEU A 61 -24.76 3.52 -12.07
CA LEU A 61 -24.99 2.75 -13.30
C LEU A 61 -26.44 2.22 -13.41
N LYS A 62 -27.17 2.15 -12.29
CA LYS A 62 -28.60 1.80 -12.22
C LYS A 62 -29.20 2.23 -10.88
N GLU A 63 -30.32 2.95 -10.89
CA GLU A 63 -31.08 3.22 -9.65
C GLU A 63 -31.58 1.91 -9.03
N ALA A 64 -31.39 1.76 -7.72
CA ALA A 64 -32.01 0.69 -6.96
C ALA A 64 -33.52 0.97 -6.87
N ALA A 65 -34.29 0.36 -7.77
CA ALA A 65 -35.73 0.25 -7.62
C ALA A 65 -36.01 -0.73 -6.47
N GLY A 66 -36.77 -0.26 -5.49
CA GLY A 66 -37.36 -1.10 -4.44
C GLY A 66 -38.32 -2.15 -4.98
#